data_AF-A0A8B8GCU8-F1
#
_entry.id   AF-A0A8B8GCU8-F1
#
_cell.length_a   1.000
_cell.length_b   1.000
_cell.length_c   1.000
_cell.angle_alpha   90.00
_cell.angle_beta   90.00
_cell.angle_gamma   90.00
#
_symmetry.space_group_name_H-M   'P 1'
#
loop_
_entity.id
_entity.type
_entity.pdbx_description
1 polymer ?
#
loop_
_entity_poly.entity_id
_entity_poly.type
_entity_poly.pdbx_seq_one_letter_code
_entity_poly.pdbx_strand_id
1 'polypeptide(L)'
;MLKKKKKEIQTKFRQELGLLIDQPRPGGSGTTNDGNTARRFFSNPDVSSSITGVDKNIIVRFKVILEVISSGEKIKGVEFNNYAFETAQLFISKYPWFYLPASVHKILIHGTQIVENAILPIGLLSEEAQEARNKDMKRFRENNTRKISRKHTMEDLFNNLLISSDPLISSRRKISNKKSTTLCDEAKLLVCIVGENKEDFYINEENSEDEFMEYE
;
A
#
# COMPACT_ATOMS: atom_id res chain seq x y z
N MET A 1 -15.39 29.34 11.37
CA MET A 1 -14.15 28.87 12.05
C MET A 1 -13.44 27.75 11.29
N LEU A 2 -14.13 26.69 10.88
CA LEU A 2 -13.52 25.51 10.25
C LEU A 2 -12.74 25.80 8.94
N LYS A 3 -13.32 26.59 8.02
CA LYS A 3 -12.64 27.01 6.77
C LYS A 3 -11.34 27.80 7.04
N LYS A 4 -11.33 28.64 8.08
CA LYS A 4 -10.14 29.41 8.48
C LYS A 4 -9.04 28.48 9.00
N LYS A 5 -9.40 27.54 9.88
CA LYS A 5 -8.44 26.57 10.43
C LYS A 5 -7.87 25.64 9.35
N LYS A 6 -8.72 25.15 8.45
CA LYS A 6 -8.30 24.39 7.27
C LYS A 6 -7.28 25.15 6.43
N LYS A 7 -7.54 26.43 6.11
CA LYS A 7 -6.62 27.27 5.34
C LYS A 7 -5.29 27.51 6.07
N GLU A 8 -5.32 27.69 7.39
CA GLU A 8 -4.12 27.82 8.22
C GLU A 8 -3.25 26.55 8.12
N ILE A 9 -3.84 25.37 8.33
CA ILE A 9 -3.16 24.07 8.24
C ILE A 9 -2.56 23.86 6.85
N GLN A 10 -3.33 24.13 5.79
CA GLN A 10 -2.85 24.02 4.40
C GLN A 10 -1.65 24.95 4.12
N THR A 11 -1.66 26.15 4.69
CA THR A 11 -0.56 27.12 4.52
C THR A 11 0.69 26.63 5.23
N LYS A 12 0.56 26.14 6.47
CA LYS A 12 1.68 25.58 7.23
C LYS A 12 2.31 24.37 6.55
N PHE A 13 1.51 23.42 6.05
CA PHE A 13 2.02 22.29 5.28
C PHE A 13 2.76 22.69 4.01
N ARG A 14 2.30 23.76 3.35
CA ARG A 14 2.99 24.31 2.18
C ARG A 14 4.31 24.98 2.55
N GLN A 15 4.37 25.69 3.68
CA GLN A 15 5.57 26.41 4.12
C GLN A 15 6.64 25.47 4.69
N GLU A 16 6.26 24.55 5.57
CA GLU A 16 7.21 23.69 6.29
C GLU A 16 7.61 22.45 5.49
N LEU A 17 6.65 21.83 4.77
CA LEU A 17 6.89 20.58 4.04
C LEU A 17 6.79 20.76 2.52
N GLY A 18 6.46 21.94 2.00
CA GLY A 18 6.26 22.10 0.56
C GLY A 18 5.13 21.20 0.01
N LEU A 19 4.14 20.87 0.84
CA LEU A 19 3.03 19.97 0.50
C LEU A 19 1.75 20.76 0.19
N LEU A 20 1.09 20.40 -0.91
CA LEU A 20 -0.25 20.88 -1.23
C LEU A 20 -1.26 19.85 -0.76
N ILE A 21 -1.94 20.13 0.36
CA ILE A 21 -2.86 19.19 1.01
C ILE A 21 -4.31 19.65 0.84
N ASP A 22 -5.20 18.71 0.57
CA ASP A 22 -6.66 18.90 0.55
C ASP A 22 -7.11 20.06 -0.36
N GLN A 23 -6.45 20.17 -1.52
CA GLN A 23 -6.81 21.09 -2.59
C GLN A 23 -7.54 20.32 -3.70
N PRO A 24 -8.62 20.88 -4.27
CA PRO A 24 -9.32 20.24 -5.38
C PRO A 24 -8.40 20.19 -6.61
N ARG A 25 -8.38 19.06 -7.31
CA ARG A 25 -7.66 18.98 -8.60
C ARG A 25 -8.45 19.71 -9.69
N PRO A 26 -7.77 20.37 -10.65
CA PRO A 26 -8.43 20.93 -11.81
C PRO A 26 -9.16 19.80 -12.57
N GLY A 27 -10.48 19.93 -12.75
CA GLY A 27 -11.34 18.89 -13.32
C GLY A 27 -12.42 18.35 -12.36
N GLY A 28 -12.48 18.83 -11.11
CA GLY A 28 -13.65 18.65 -10.23
C GLY A 28 -13.75 17.31 -9.50
N SER A 29 -12.86 16.35 -9.77
CA SER A 29 -12.80 15.06 -9.06
C SER A 29 -11.45 14.87 -8.35
N GLY A 30 -11.53 14.39 -7.11
CA GLY A 30 -10.36 14.11 -6.27
C GLY A 30 -9.70 15.34 -5.65
N THR A 31 -8.73 15.07 -4.78
CA THR A 31 -7.93 16.10 -4.11
C THR A 31 -6.44 15.88 -4.38
N THR A 32 -5.60 16.81 -3.96
CA THR A 32 -4.13 16.67 -4.00
C THR A 32 -3.59 15.61 -3.04
N ASN A 33 -4.47 14.96 -2.25
CA ASN A 33 -4.09 13.88 -1.36
C ASN A 33 -3.98 12.57 -2.17
N ASP A 34 -2.82 12.33 -2.75
CA ASP A 34 -2.45 11.05 -3.34
C ASP A 34 -1.48 10.27 -2.45
N GLY A 35 -1.08 9.07 -2.88
CA GLY A 35 -0.12 8.25 -2.15
C GLY A 35 1.22 8.94 -1.88
N ASN A 36 1.63 9.90 -2.73
CA ASN A 36 2.87 10.65 -2.48
C ASN A 36 2.68 11.68 -1.36
N THR A 37 1.56 12.39 -1.35
CA THR A 37 1.19 13.28 -0.26
C THR A 37 1.05 12.51 1.06
N ALA A 38 0.42 11.33 1.05
CA ALA A 38 0.28 10.48 2.23
C ALA A 38 1.64 10.02 2.79
N ARG A 39 2.54 9.50 1.94
CA ARG A 39 3.90 9.08 2.37
C ARG A 39 4.68 10.23 3.01
N ARG A 40 4.60 11.44 2.45
CA ARG A 40 5.28 12.61 3.01
C ARG A 40 4.65 13.07 4.33
N PHE A 41 3.33 12.97 4.48
CA PHE A 41 2.64 13.26 5.75
C PHE A 41 3.13 12.34 6.88
N PHE A 42 3.25 11.03 6.63
CA PHE A 42 3.71 10.07 7.64
C PHE A 42 5.24 10.01 7.81
N SER A 43 6.02 10.59 6.90
CA SER A 43 7.49 10.57 7.01
C SER A 43 8.02 11.32 8.24
N ASN A 44 7.35 12.39 8.67
CA ASN A 44 7.74 13.19 9.83
C ASN A 44 6.53 13.45 10.76
N PRO A 45 6.23 12.50 11.67
CA PRO A 45 5.10 12.61 12.59
C PRO A 45 5.16 13.83 13.51
N ASP A 46 6.36 14.29 13.88
CA ASP A 46 6.56 15.48 14.73
C ASP A 46 6.01 16.75 14.06
N VAL A 47 6.45 16.99 12.82
CA VAL A 47 5.99 18.15 12.04
C VAL A 47 4.50 18.04 11.73
N SER A 48 4.03 16.86 11.32
CA SER A 48 2.61 16.63 11.03
C SER A 48 1.72 16.83 12.27
N SER A 49 2.16 16.39 13.45
CA SER A 49 1.46 16.62 14.73
C SER A 49 1.42 18.11 15.08
N SER A 50 2.54 18.81 14.98
CA SER A 50 2.65 20.25 15.25
C SER A 50 1.72 21.08 14.35
N ILE A 51 1.68 20.77 13.05
CA ILE A 51 0.85 21.50 12.08
C ILE A 51 -0.64 21.23 12.30
N THR A 52 -1.03 19.96 12.48
CA THR A 52 -2.44 19.55 12.56
C THR A 52 -3.06 19.73 13.95
N GLY A 53 -2.23 19.68 15.00
CA GLY A 53 -2.67 19.58 16.39
C GLY A 53 -3.16 18.18 16.79
N VAL A 54 -2.95 17.17 15.94
CA VAL A 54 -3.26 15.77 16.25
C VAL A 54 -2.15 15.16 17.11
N ASP A 55 -2.52 14.29 18.04
CA ASP A 55 -1.60 13.59 18.94
C ASP A 55 -0.55 12.81 18.14
N LYS A 56 0.72 13.08 18.41
CA LYS A 56 1.85 12.46 17.71
C LYS A 56 1.81 10.94 17.79
N ASN A 57 1.43 10.38 18.94
CA ASN A 57 1.44 8.92 19.14
C ASN A 57 0.44 8.24 18.20
N ILE A 58 -0.73 8.84 18.00
CA ILE A 58 -1.71 8.35 17.03
C ILE A 58 -1.14 8.37 15.60
N ILE A 59 -0.45 9.43 15.20
CA ILE A 59 0.16 9.52 13.86
C ILE A 59 1.24 8.44 13.68
N VAL A 60 2.08 8.22 14.70
CA VAL A 60 3.12 7.18 14.69
C VAL A 60 2.49 5.78 14.58
N ARG A 61 1.48 5.48 15.39
CA ARG A 61 0.79 4.18 15.35
C ARG A 61 0.17 3.91 13.97
N PHE A 62 -0.47 4.91 13.35
CA PHE A 62 -0.98 4.78 11.99
C PHE A 62 0.11 4.59 10.95
N LYS A 63 1.25 5.28 11.09
CA LYS A 63 2.42 5.07 10.22
C LYS A 63 2.87 3.61 10.27
N VAL A 64 3.03 3.05 11.47
CA VAL A 64 3.45 1.66 11.67
C VAL A 64 2.46 0.68 11.03
N ILE A 65 1.16 0.86 11.29
CA ILE A 65 0.11 -0.01 10.71
C ILE A 65 0.14 0.03 9.18
N LEU A 66 0.26 1.21 8.58
CA LEU A 66 0.32 1.37 7.13
C LEU A 66 1.61 0.77 6.55
N GLU A 67 2.75 0.93 7.22
CA GLU A 67 4.01 0.30 6.83
C GLU A 67 3.89 -1.22 6.83
N VAL A 68 3.32 -1.81 7.88
CA VAL A 68 3.08 -3.27 8.00
C VAL A 68 2.20 -3.77 6.85
N ILE A 69 1.07 -3.10 6.57
CA ILE A 69 0.17 -3.47 5.48
C ILE A 69 0.87 -3.37 4.12
N SER A 70 1.70 -2.35 3.92
CA SER A 70 2.42 -2.10 2.67
C SER A 70 3.72 -2.90 2.48
N SER A 71 4.16 -3.64 3.52
CA SER A 71 5.45 -4.32 3.52
C SER A 71 5.57 -5.44 2.49
N GLY A 72 4.44 -6.07 2.14
CA GLY A 72 4.41 -7.29 1.31
C GLY A 72 4.80 -8.57 2.05
N GLU A 73 5.05 -8.48 3.35
CA GLU A 73 5.45 -9.61 4.20
C GLU A 73 4.26 -10.19 4.99
N LYS A 74 4.43 -11.41 5.51
CA LYS A 74 3.39 -12.06 6.32
C LYS A 74 3.28 -11.36 7.69
N ILE A 75 2.07 -10.92 8.04
CA ILE A 75 1.78 -10.21 9.29
C ILE A 75 1.50 -11.22 10.40
N LYS A 76 1.99 -10.94 11.62
CA LYS A 76 1.65 -11.73 12.81
C LYS A 76 0.28 -11.30 13.33
N GLY A 77 -0.74 -12.15 13.15
CA GLY A 77 -2.14 -11.79 13.37
C GLY A 77 -2.45 -11.32 14.79
N VAL A 78 -1.97 -12.03 15.81
CA VAL A 78 -2.27 -11.73 17.23
C VAL A 78 -1.67 -10.39 17.65
N GLU A 79 -0.39 -10.18 17.35
CA GLU A 79 0.35 -8.97 17.71
C GLU A 79 -0.20 -7.76 16.95
N PHE A 80 -0.51 -7.92 15.67
CA PHE A 80 -1.15 -6.87 14.88
C PHE A 80 -2.54 -6.52 15.42
N ASN A 81 -3.34 -7.52 15.82
CA ASN A 81 -4.66 -7.28 16.39
C ASN A 81 -4.60 -6.46 17.68
N ASN A 82 -3.69 -6.82 18.59
CA ASN A 82 -3.49 -6.09 19.84
C ASN A 82 -3.06 -4.64 19.56
N TYR A 83 -2.09 -4.46 18.66
CA TYR A 83 -1.61 -3.13 18.28
C TYR A 83 -2.71 -2.27 17.65
N ALA A 84 -3.52 -2.86 16.76
CA ALA A 84 -4.64 -2.19 16.09
C ALA A 84 -5.76 -1.82 17.09
N PHE A 85 -6.11 -2.73 17.99
CA PHE A 85 -7.15 -2.53 19.00
C PHE A 85 -6.76 -1.46 20.02
N GLU A 86 -5.54 -1.50 20.55
CA GLU A 86 -5.02 -0.43 21.42
C GLU A 86 -5.02 0.93 20.71
N THR A 87 -4.69 0.95 19.41
CA THR A 87 -4.72 2.18 18.61
C THR A 87 -6.14 2.71 18.47
N ALA A 88 -7.14 1.84 18.31
CA ALA A 88 -8.55 2.23 18.28
C ALA A 88 -9.00 2.81 19.63
N GLN A 89 -8.63 2.17 20.75
CA GLN A 89 -8.94 2.67 22.09
C GLN A 89 -8.30 4.04 22.36
N LEU A 90 -7.04 4.21 21.97
CA LEU A 90 -6.33 5.49 22.07
C LEU A 90 -7.02 6.57 21.25
N PHE A 91 -7.47 6.25 20.02
CA PHE A 91 -8.17 7.19 19.17
C PHE A 91 -9.50 7.65 19.79
N ILE A 92 -10.31 6.71 20.27
CA ILE A 92 -11.62 7.00 20.87
C ILE A 92 -11.47 7.82 22.16
N SER A 93 -10.48 7.49 23.01
CA SER A 93 -10.24 8.23 24.25
C SER A 93 -9.78 9.67 24.02
N LYS A 94 -8.95 9.91 22.99
CA LYS A 94 -8.44 11.26 22.65
C LYS A 94 -9.46 12.09 21.87
N TYR A 95 -10.23 11.46 21.00
CA TYR A 95 -11.16 12.12 20.08
C TYR A 95 -12.57 11.50 20.12
N PRO A 96 -13.25 11.51 21.28
CA PRO A 96 -14.55 10.86 21.45
C PRO A 96 -15.67 11.46 20.58
N TRP A 97 -15.47 12.71 20.12
CA TRP A 97 -16.40 13.44 19.26
C TRP A 97 -16.31 13.05 17.78
N PHE A 98 -15.26 12.32 17.36
CA PHE A 98 -15.05 11.97 15.96
C PHE A 98 -15.20 10.46 15.75
N TYR A 99 -16.19 10.08 14.95
CA TYR A 99 -16.41 8.68 14.58
C TYR A 99 -15.26 8.15 13.72
N LEU A 100 -14.87 6.89 13.97
CA LEU A 100 -13.88 6.22 13.14
C LEU A 100 -14.39 6.12 11.68
N PRO A 101 -13.65 6.67 10.69
CA PRO A 101 -14.01 6.52 9.29
C PRO A 101 -14.06 5.04 8.89
N ALA A 102 -14.92 4.68 7.93
CA ALA A 102 -15.12 3.28 7.53
C ALA A 102 -13.82 2.55 7.12
N SER A 103 -12.90 3.23 6.43
CA SER A 103 -11.58 2.67 6.07
C SER A 103 -10.70 2.42 7.29
N VAL A 104 -10.66 3.36 8.22
CA VAL A 104 -9.89 3.23 9.48
C VAL A 104 -10.49 2.14 10.35
N HIS A 105 -11.82 2.08 10.47
CA HIS A 105 -12.52 1.03 11.21
C HIS A 105 -12.24 -0.36 10.63
N LYS A 106 -12.30 -0.50 9.29
CA LYS A 106 -11.96 -1.75 8.61
C LYS A 106 -10.52 -2.18 8.91
N ILE A 107 -9.56 -1.25 8.94
CA ILE A 107 -8.17 -1.57 9.27
C ILE A 107 -8.02 -1.94 10.75
N LEU A 108 -8.55 -1.14 11.68
CA LEU A 108 -8.28 -1.33 13.10
C LEU A 108 -9.09 -2.47 13.74
N ILE A 109 -10.30 -2.73 13.28
CA ILE A 109 -11.21 -3.73 13.87
C ILE A 109 -11.24 -5.01 13.03
N HIS A 110 -11.32 -4.90 11.71
CA HIS A 110 -11.42 -6.06 10.81
C HIS A 110 -10.09 -6.41 10.13
N GLY A 111 -9.01 -5.67 10.38
CA GLY A 111 -7.74 -5.84 9.67
C GLY A 111 -7.16 -7.23 9.84
N THR A 112 -7.14 -7.75 11.06
CA THR A 112 -6.64 -9.09 11.38
C THR A 112 -7.42 -10.17 10.64
N GLN A 113 -8.75 -10.11 10.67
CA GLN A 113 -9.62 -11.06 9.97
C GLN A 113 -9.37 -11.05 8.45
N ILE A 114 -9.13 -9.87 7.86
CA ILE A 114 -8.83 -9.75 6.44
C ILE A 114 -7.46 -10.38 6.13
N VAL A 115 -6.46 -10.12 6.96
CA VAL A 115 -5.10 -10.65 6.80
C VAL A 115 -5.07 -12.16 6.93
N GLU A 116 -5.80 -12.73 7.90
CA GLU A 116 -5.86 -14.18 8.12
C GLU A 116 -6.55 -14.94 6.99
N ASN A 117 -7.56 -14.33 6.36
CA ASN A 117 -8.31 -14.92 5.24
C ASN A 117 -7.71 -14.61 3.86
N ALA A 118 -6.64 -13.79 3.78
CA ALA A 118 -6.01 -13.46 2.52
C ALA A 118 -5.11 -14.61 2.02
N ILE A 119 -5.20 -14.93 0.73
CA ILE A 119 -4.39 -15.99 0.10
C ILE A 119 -2.90 -15.64 0.08
N LEU A 120 -2.58 -14.36 -0.06
CA LEU A 120 -1.23 -13.81 -0.10
C LEU A 120 -1.09 -12.68 0.92
N PRO A 121 0.14 -12.36 1.35
CA PRO A 121 0.42 -11.15 2.12
C PRO A 121 -0.28 -9.92 1.52
N ILE A 122 -0.99 -9.18 2.37
CA ILE A 122 -1.92 -8.13 1.93
C ILE A 122 -1.24 -7.06 1.07
N GLY A 123 0.02 -6.73 1.33
CA GLY A 123 0.78 -5.75 0.54
C GLY A 123 1.00 -6.18 -0.91
N LEU A 124 1.02 -7.48 -1.20
CA LEU A 124 1.13 -8.01 -2.57
C LEU A 124 -0.20 -7.92 -3.35
N LEU A 125 -1.33 -7.81 -2.65
CA LEU A 125 -2.67 -7.68 -3.23
C LEU A 125 -3.06 -6.21 -3.50
N SER A 126 -2.07 -5.32 -3.61
CA SER A 126 -2.28 -3.88 -3.77
C SER A 126 -2.76 -3.48 -5.17
N GLU A 127 -3.75 -2.58 -5.23
CA GLU A 127 -4.24 -1.97 -6.48
C GLU A 127 -3.23 -0.97 -7.09
N GLU A 128 -2.28 -0.46 -6.31
CA GLU A 128 -1.34 0.58 -6.77
C GLU A 128 -0.54 0.15 -8.01
N ALA A 129 -0.23 -1.14 -8.13
CA ALA A 129 0.47 -1.70 -9.28
C ALA A 129 -0.35 -1.53 -10.57
N GLN A 130 -1.67 -1.76 -10.50
CA GLN A 130 -2.58 -1.59 -11.63
C GLN A 130 -2.79 -0.10 -11.95
N GLU A 131 -2.98 0.76 -10.95
CA GLU A 131 -3.13 2.20 -11.17
C GLU A 131 -1.89 2.82 -11.85
N ALA A 132 -0.69 2.36 -11.48
CA ALA A 132 0.55 2.80 -12.12
C ALA A 132 0.56 2.52 -13.62
N ARG A 133 -0.08 1.42 -14.08
CA ARG A 133 -0.19 1.08 -15.50
C ARG A 133 -1.01 2.09 -16.30
N ASN A 134 -1.87 2.89 -15.67
CA ASN A 134 -2.60 3.95 -16.37
C ASN A 134 -1.66 5.00 -16.99
N LYS A 135 -0.48 5.22 -16.39
CA LYS A 135 0.55 6.09 -16.96
C LYS A 135 1.12 5.51 -18.25
N ASP A 136 1.42 4.22 -18.25
CA ASP A 136 1.91 3.52 -19.45
C ASP A 136 0.83 3.46 -20.53
N MET A 137 -0.44 3.23 -20.16
CA MET A 137 -1.54 3.22 -21.11
C MET A 137 -1.68 4.56 -21.86
N LYS A 138 -1.57 5.68 -21.14
CA LYS A 138 -1.56 7.02 -21.77
C LYS A 138 -0.36 7.19 -22.70
N ARG A 139 0.84 6.77 -22.26
CA ARG A 139 2.08 6.84 -23.05
C ARG A 139 2.03 5.99 -24.32
N PHE A 140 1.61 4.74 -24.21
CA PHE A 140 1.48 3.82 -25.34
C PHE A 140 0.43 4.34 -26.32
N ARG A 141 -0.70 4.82 -25.82
CA ARG A 141 -1.71 5.46 -26.66
C ARG A 141 -1.10 6.64 -27.41
N GLU A 142 -0.31 7.51 -26.79
CA GLU A 142 0.26 8.67 -27.49
C GLU A 142 1.28 8.28 -28.57
N ASN A 143 2.23 7.40 -28.22
CA ASN A 143 3.46 7.21 -29.02
C ASN A 143 3.52 5.88 -29.80
N ASN A 144 2.76 4.86 -29.39
CA ASN A 144 2.94 3.47 -29.85
C ASN A 144 1.71 2.90 -30.57
N THR A 145 0.70 3.71 -30.87
CA THR A 145 -0.55 3.26 -31.52
C THR A 145 -0.81 3.99 -32.83
N ARG A 146 -1.32 3.26 -33.83
CA ARG A 146 -1.79 3.83 -35.08
C ARG A 146 -3.02 4.71 -34.84
N LYS A 147 -3.04 5.91 -35.44
CA LYS A 147 -4.13 6.91 -35.32
C LYS A 147 -5.11 6.91 -36.49
N ILE A 148 -5.20 5.76 -37.17
CA ILE A 148 -6.03 5.59 -38.37
C ILE A 148 -7.50 5.34 -38.00
N SER A 149 -7.75 4.56 -36.95
CA SER A 149 -9.09 4.34 -36.40
C SER A 149 -9.01 3.91 -34.93
N ARG A 150 -10.12 4.07 -34.20
CA ARG A 150 -10.20 3.64 -32.79
C ARG A 150 -9.94 2.15 -32.62
N LYS A 151 -10.39 1.30 -33.55
CA LYS A 151 -10.17 -0.15 -33.51
C LYS A 151 -8.67 -0.47 -33.53
N HIS A 152 -7.95 0.10 -34.50
CA HIS A 152 -6.50 -0.10 -34.63
C HIS A 152 -5.72 0.50 -33.45
N THR A 153 -6.17 1.65 -32.93
CA THR A 153 -5.57 2.23 -31.72
C THR A 153 -5.70 1.28 -30.52
N MET A 154 -6.87 0.67 -30.33
CA MET A 154 -7.10 -0.25 -29.21
C MET A 154 -6.35 -1.56 -29.38
N GLU A 155 -6.28 -2.09 -30.60
CA GLU A 155 -5.51 -3.29 -30.93
C GLU A 155 -4.02 -3.09 -30.61
N ASP A 156 -3.43 -2.00 -31.08
CA ASP A 156 -2.03 -1.69 -30.80
C ASP A 156 -1.78 -1.45 -29.31
N LEU A 157 -2.70 -0.77 -28.63
CA LEU A 157 -2.59 -0.53 -27.20
C LEU A 157 -2.58 -1.84 -26.43
N PHE A 158 -3.48 -2.77 -26.78
CA PHE A 158 -3.58 -4.08 -26.16
C PHE A 158 -2.32 -4.91 -26.40
N ASN A 159 -1.83 -4.95 -27.64
CA ASN A 159 -0.60 -5.66 -27.99
C ASN A 159 0.62 -5.12 -27.22
N ASN A 160 0.76 -3.79 -27.11
CA ASN A 160 1.83 -3.17 -26.31
C ASN A 160 1.72 -3.55 -24.82
N LEU A 161 0.50 -3.58 -24.28
CA LEU A 161 0.28 -4.00 -22.89
C LEU A 161 0.70 -5.46 -22.70
N LEU A 162 0.30 -6.38 -23.59
CA LEU A 162 0.70 -7.79 -23.53
C LEU A 162 2.22 -7.98 -23.55
N ILE A 163 2.91 -7.34 -24.50
CA ILE A 163 4.39 -7.40 -24.60
C ILE A 163 5.04 -6.86 -23.33
N SER A 164 4.48 -5.79 -22.75
CA SER A 164 5.05 -5.18 -21.55
C SER A 164 4.92 -6.07 -20.31
N SER A 165 3.83 -6.84 -20.21
CA SER A 165 3.51 -7.75 -19.09
C SER A 165 3.97 -9.19 -19.28
N ASP A 166 4.54 -9.53 -20.44
CA ASP A 166 5.06 -10.87 -20.71
C ASP A 166 6.15 -11.26 -19.68
N PRO A 167 6.00 -12.38 -18.95
CA PRO A 167 6.96 -12.83 -17.93
C PRO A 167 8.35 -13.16 -18.49
N LEU A 168 8.43 -13.74 -19.69
CA LEU A 168 9.69 -14.11 -20.32
C LEU A 168 10.45 -12.86 -20.80
N ILE A 169 9.74 -11.89 -21.36
CA ILE A 169 10.35 -10.61 -21.79
C ILE A 169 10.74 -9.77 -20.57
N SER A 170 9.87 -9.70 -19.55
CA SER A 170 10.11 -8.89 -18.36
C SER A 170 11.28 -9.39 -17.52
N SER A 171 11.46 -10.71 -17.37
CA SER A 171 12.58 -11.32 -16.65
C SER A 171 13.95 -11.04 -17.30
N ARG A 172 13.98 -10.86 -18.63
CA ARG A 172 15.20 -10.53 -19.38
C ARG A 172 15.43 -9.02 -19.56
N ARG A 173 14.44 -8.20 -19.20
CA ARG A 173 14.51 -6.74 -19.35
C ARG A 173 15.47 -6.17 -18.31
N LYS A 174 16.32 -5.23 -18.72
CA LYS A 174 17.13 -4.45 -17.76
C LYS A 174 16.20 -3.56 -16.93
N ILE A 175 16.18 -3.79 -15.62
CA ILE A 175 15.40 -3.00 -14.67
C ILE A 175 16.37 -2.24 -13.77
N SER A 176 16.08 -0.97 -13.48
CA SER A 176 16.81 -0.24 -12.45
C SER A 176 16.30 -0.67 -11.08
N ASN A 177 17.22 -1.07 -10.20
CA ASN A 177 16.87 -1.41 -8.83
C ASN A 177 16.39 -0.14 -8.11
N LYS A 178 15.19 -0.20 -7.55
CA LYS A 178 14.72 0.84 -6.63
C LYS A 178 15.41 0.65 -5.28
N LYS A 179 15.67 1.77 -4.59
CA LYS A 179 16.12 1.73 -3.20
C LYS A 179 14.99 1.19 -2.33
N SER A 180 15.27 0.13 -1.56
CA SER A 180 14.35 -0.36 -0.54
C SER A 180 14.45 0.55 0.69
N THR A 181 13.30 0.94 1.24
CA THR A 181 13.23 1.60 2.54
C THR A 181 13.04 0.54 3.62
N THR A 182 13.87 0.56 4.65
CA THR A 182 13.76 -0.35 5.78
C THR A 182 12.52 -0.03 6.61
N LEU A 183 11.82 -1.07 7.07
CA LEU A 183 10.71 -0.94 8.03
C LEU A 183 11.21 -0.33 9.35
N CYS A 184 10.35 0.42 10.03
CA CYS A 184 10.64 0.86 11.39
C CYS A 184 10.68 -0.33 12.35
N ASP A 185 11.39 -0.21 13.48
CA ASP A 185 11.59 -1.33 14.40
C ASP A 185 10.28 -1.84 15.01
N GLU A 186 9.33 -0.95 15.28
CA GLU A 186 7.96 -1.32 15.71
C GLU A 186 7.24 -2.15 14.63
N ALA A 187 7.37 -1.79 13.35
CA ALA A 187 6.76 -2.56 12.26
C ALA A 187 7.41 -3.93 12.08
N LYS A 188 8.72 -4.06 12.31
CA LYS A 188 9.43 -5.35 12.25
C LYS A 188 8.89 -6.35 13.27
N LEU A 189 8.51 -5.89 14.45
CA LEU A 189 7.95 -6.77 15.49
C LEU A 189 6.63 -7.41 15.05
N LEU A 190 5.85 -6.72 14.22
CA LEU A 190 4.52 -7.12 13.75
C LEU A 190 4.54 -8.01 12.49
N VAL A 191 5.71 -8.26 11.92
CA VAL A 191 5.89 -8.95 10.65
C VAL A 191 6.80 -10.17 10.83
N CYS A 192 6.53 -11.24 10.09
CA CYS A 192 7.44 -12.37 9.96
C CYS A 192 8.49 -12.04 8.89
N ILE A 193 9.66 -11.55 9.30
CA ILE A 193 10.76 -11.29 8.36
C ILE A 193 11.37 -12.63 7.95
N VAL A 194 11.25 -12.97 6.66
CA VAL A 194 11.87 -14.19 6.11
C VAL A 194 13.39 -13.99 6.04
N GLY A 195 14.04 -14.30 7.15
CA GLY A 195 15.49 -14.14 7.33
C GLY A 195 16.00 -14.52 8.73
N GLU A 196 15.14 -14.53 9.74
CA GLU A 196 15.54 -14.88 11.13
C GLU A 196 15.23 -16.32 11.54
N ASN A 197 14.37 -17.04 10.81
CA ASN A 197 14.02 -18.44 11.11
C ASN A 197 14.24 -19.35 9.88
N LYS A 198 15.50 -19.68 9.59
CA LYS A 198 15.85 -20.83 8.75
C LYS A 198 16.32 -21.99 9.64
N GLU A 199 15.47 -22.41 10.56
CA GLU A 199 15.60 -23.73 11.17
C GLU A 199 14.25 -24.45 11.02
N ASP A 200 14.32 -25.50 10.23
CA ASP A 200 13.51 -26.72 10.25
C ASP A 200 12.05 -26.65 9.82
N PHE A 201 11.86 -26.74 8.49
CA PHE A 201 10.76 -27.50 7.93
C PHE A 201 11.22 -28.24 6.66
N TYR A 202 12.20 -29.13 6.83
CA TYR A 202 12.37 -30.24 5.88
C TYR A 202 11.30 -31.27 6.23
N ILE A 203 10.24 -31.32 5.43
CA ILE A 203 9.34 -32.46 5.42
C ILE A 203 10.13 -33.61 4.80
N ASN A 204 10.43 -34.62 5.60
CA ASN A 204 10.92 -35.91 5.11
C ASN A 204 9.80 -36.55 4.27
N GLU A 205 9.90 -36.44 2.94
CA GLU A 205 9.20 -37.36 2.04
C GLU A 205 9.99 -38.67 2.03
N GLU A 206 9.70 -39.54 3.00
CA GLU A 206 10.02 -40.96 2.89
C GLU A 206 8.80 -41.69 2.29
N ASN A 207 9.02 -42.17 1.07
CA ASN A 207 8.54 -43.43 0.50
C ASN A 207 7.02 -43.72 0.47
N SER A 208 6.44 -43.56 -0.72
CA SER A 208 5.50 -44.54 -1.26
C SER A 208 5.71 -44.64 -2.77
N GLU A 209 6.34 -45.73 -3.19
CA GLU A 209 6.43 -46.17 -4.59
C GLU A 209 5.00 -46.47 -5.08
N ASP A 210 4.44 -45.62 -5.94
CA ASP A 210 3.19 -45.92 -6.63
C ASP A 210 3.47 -46.73 -7.89
N GLU A 211 3.08 -48.00 -7.78
CA GLU A 211 3.08 -49.06 -8.77
C GLU A 211 2.16 -48.67 -9.96
N PHE A 212 2.75 -48.50 -11.14
CA PHE A 212 2.04 -48.26 -12.41
C PHE A 212 1.33 -49.56 -12.84
N MET A 213 -0.01 -49.59 -12.85
CA MET A 213 -0.77 -50.61 -13.59
C MET A 213 -1.25 -50.05 -14.92
N GLU A 214 -0.67 -50.57 -16.01
CA GLU A 214 -1.20 -50.48 -17.37
C GLU A 214 -2.50 -51.28 -17.47
N TYR A 215 -3.51 -50.69 -18.12
CA TYR A 215 -4.70 -51.42 -18.56
C TYR A 215 -4.57 -51.71 -20.07
N GLU A 216 -4.57 -52.99 -20.42
CA GLU A 216 -4.91 -53.49 -21.77
C GLU A 216 -6.40 -53.31 -22.08
#